data_AF-M5C9R1-F1
#
_entry.id   AF-M5C9R1-F1
#
_cell.length_a   1.000
_cell.length_b   1.000
_cell.length_c   1.000
_cell.angle_alpha   90.00
_cell.angle_beta   90.00
_cell.angle_gamma   90.00
#
_symmetry.space_group_name_H-M   'P 1'
#
loop_
_entity.id
_entity.type
_entity.pdbx_description
1 polymer ?
#
loop_
_entity_poly.entity_id
_entity_poly.type
_entity_poly.pdbx_seq_one_letter_code
_entity_poly.pdbx_strand_id
1 'polypeptide(L)'
;MRLPATVFIRLVTASLLTFLSRPTFVHANDINVIYSRQVDFTIRSTSVSEHDIGDYVANIRSDGTWADINYSAGCTARRSSWPAGDHWTRILKMAVAYKGKLAEYKDKPQLLSALRLAMGYWFTNDFGTIGDNSCMDREIMGPKLV
;
A
#
# COMPACT_ATOMS: atom_id res chain seq x y z
N MET A 1 31.55 -43.33 39.51
CA MET A 1 32.53 -42.62 38.65
C MET A 1 32.08 -41.16 38.56
N ARG A 2 32.78 -40.23 39.25
CA ARG A 2 32.40 -38.81 39.32
C ARG A 2 33.17 -38.04 38.24
N LEU A 3 32.46 -37.28 37.39
CA LEU A 3 33.07 -36.43 36.36
C LEU A 3 33.77 -35.22 37.03
N PRO A 4 34.91 -34.75 36.50
CA PRO A 4 35.64 -33.61 37.05
C PRO A 4 34.87 -32.30 36.84
N ALA A 5 34.91 -31.40 37.83
CA ALA A 5 34.09 -30.18 37.89
C ALA A 5 34.25 -29.26 36.65
N THR A 6 35.43 -29.26 36.03
CA THR A 6 35.73 -28.51 34.79
C THR A 6 34.98 -29.02 33.55
N VAL A 7 34.70 -30.33 33.47
CA VAL A 7 33.90 -30.93 32.40
C VAL A 7 32.42 -30.58 32.59
N PHE A 8 31.95 -30.57 33.83
CA PHE A 8 30.57 -30.19 34.16
C PHE A 8 30.29 -28.71 33.83
N ILE A 9 31.21 -27.80 34.18
CA ILE A 9 31.09 -26.36 33.87
C ILE A 9 31.07 -26.13 32.35
N ARG A 10 31.91 -26.81 31.57
CA ARG A 10 31.94 -26.67 30.10
C ARG A 10 30.68 -27.22 29.41
N LEU A 11 30.07 -28.28 29.96
CA LEU A 11 28.81 -28.83 29.46
C LEU A 11 27.62 -27.91 29.78
N VAL A 12 27.62 -27.29 30.96
CA VAL A 12 26.59 -26.32 31.37
C VAL A 12 26.67 -25.04 30.53
N THR A 13 27.87 -24.51 30.26
CA THR A 13 28.02 -23.31 29.41
C THR A 13 27.66 -23.58 27.94
N ALA A 14 28.01 -24.75 27.40
CA ALA A 14 27.60 -25.13 26.04
C ALA A 14 26.07 -25.28 25.90
N SER A 15 25.40 -25.79 26.93
CA SER A 15 23.93 -25.92 26.97
C SER A 15 23.21 -24.58 27.14
N LEU A 16 23.86 -23.60 27.80
CA LEU A 16 23.31 -22.26 27.97
C LEU A 16 23.40 -21.42 26.67
N LEU A 17 24.46 -21.60 25.89
CA LEU A 17 24.65 -20.92 24.61
C LEU A 17 23.67 -21.40 23.51
N THR A 18 23.28 -22.67 23.52
CA THR A 18 22.28 -23.20 22.58
C THR A 18 20.85 -22.76 22.91
N PHE A 19 20.55 -22.48 24.19
CA PHE A 19 19.25 -21.95 24.60
C PHE A 19 19.03 -20.47 24.24
N LEU A 20 20.11 -19.69 24.17
CA LEU A 20 20.06 -18.24 23.85
C LEU A 20 19.98 -17.96 22.35
N SER A 21 20.48 -18.86 21.50
CA SER A 21 20.31 -18.77 20.05
C SER A 21 19.01 -19.44 19.61
N ARG A 22 17.89 -18.75 19.80
CA ARG A 22 16.66 -19.06 19.05
C ARG A 22 16.72 -18.33 17.70
N PRO A 23 17.08 -18.98 16.59
CA PRO A 23 16.90 -18.37 15.28
C PRO A 23 15.41 -18.05 15.11
N THR A 24 15.09 -16.76 14.98
CA THR A 24 13.77 -16.33 14.51
C THR A 24 13.70 -16.66 13.03
N PHE A 25 13.18 -17.84 12.71
CA PHE A 25 12.88 -18.18 11.32
C PHE A 25 11.71 -17.31 10.86
N VAL A 26 11.93 -16.49 9.84
CA VAL A 26 10.84 -15.92 9.04
C VAL A 26 10.11 -17.10 8.42
N HIS A 27 8.85 -17.29 8.78
CA HIS A 27 8.05 -18.36 8.24
C HIS A 27 7.44 -17.90 6.91
N ALA A 28 7.28 -18.80 5.94
CA ALA A 28 6.74 -18.47 4.61
C ALA A 28 5.34 -17.82 4.64
N ASN A 29 4.64 -17.87 5.77
CA ASN A 29 3.34 -17.22 5.97
C ASN A 29 3.45 -15.78 6.50
N ASP A 30 4.59 -15.32 7.00
CA ASP A 30 4.72 -14.00 7.63
C ASP A 30 4.38 -12.88 6.64
N ILE A 31 4.82 -13.00 5.39
CA ILE A 31 4.47 -12.04 4.32
C ILE A 31 2.96 -12.04 4.04
N ASN A 32 2.31 -13.20 4.04
CA ASN A 32 0.86 -13.28 3.86
C ASN A 32 0.11 -12.65 5.05
N VAL A 33 0.62 -12.83 6.27
CA VAL A 33 0.07 -12.21 7.48
C VAL A 33 0.22 -10.69 7.44
N ILE A 34 1.39 -10.18 7.03
CA ILE A 34 1.60 -8.74 6.89
C ILE A 34 0.70 -8.16 5.79
N TYR A 35 0.64 -8.83 4.63
CA TYR A 35 -0.21 -8.44 3.50
C TYR A 35 -1.69 -8.35 3.91
N SER A 36 -2.22 -9.42 4.50
CA SER A 36 -3.63 -9.46 4.96
C SER A 36 -3.93 -8.37 5.98
N ARG A 37 -3.05 -8.16 6.97
CA ARG A 37 -3.20 -7.07 7.95
C ARG A 37 -3.20 -5.70 7.30
N GLN A 38 -2.34 -5.47 6.31
CA GLN A 38 -2.28 -4.20 5.60
C GLN A 38 -3.54 -3.96 4.76
N VAL A 39 -4.02 -4.97 4.06
CA VAL A 39 -5.28 -4.91 3.29
C VAL A 39 -6.45 -4.63 4.23
N ASP A 40 -6.56 -5.37 5.33
CA ASP A 40 -7.63 -5.18 6.32
C ASP A 40 -7.58 -3.80 6.96
N PHE A 41 -6.38 -3.33 7.34
CA PHE A 41 -6.18 -1.98 7.87
C PHE A 41 -6.63 -0.93 6.86
N THR A 42 -6.28 -1.08 5.59
CA THR A 42 -6.64 -0.15 4.51
C THR A 42 -8.16 -0.12 4.30
N ILE A 43 -8.81 -1.29 4.24
CA ILE A 43 -10.28 -1.40 4.14
C ILE A 43 -10.96 -0.76 5.36
N ARG A 44 -10.43 -0.96 6.56
CA ARG A 44 -11.02 -0.41 7.80
C ARG A 44 -10.85 1.10 7.90
N SER A 45 -9.66 1.62 7.62
CA SER A 45 -9.28 3.03 7.82
C SER A 45 -9.74 3.97 6.71
N THR A 46 -9.98 3.45 5.50
CA THR A 46 -10.45 4.28 4.38
C THR A 46 -11.96 4.54 4.52
N SER A 47 -12.34 5.82 4.57
CA SER A 47 -13.75 6.24 4.49
C SER A 47 -14.22 6.22 3.04
N VAL A 48 -15.37 5.58 2.79
CA VAL A 48 -16.04 5.54 1.50
C VAL A 48 -17.55 5.77 1.67
N SER A 49 -18.19 6.35 0.67
CA SER A 49 -19.63 6.52 0.57
C SER A 49 -20.11 5.98 -0.79
N GLU A 50 -21.34 5.50 -0.86
CA GLU A 50 -21.91 4.98 -2.10
C GLU A 50 -22.01 6.08 -3.19
N HIS A 51 -22.33 7.30 -2.74
CA HIS A 51 -22.41 8.51 -3.56
C HIS A 51 -21.07 8.81 -4.24
N ASP A 52 -19.97 8.88 -3.47
CA ASP A 52 -18.63 9.15 -4.01
C ASP A 52 -18.25 8.14 -5.09
N ILE A 53 -18.46 6.84 -4.83
CA ILE A 53 -18.09 5.79 -5.78
C ILE A 53 -18.95 5.87 -7.04
N GLY A 54 -20.25 6.13 -6.88
CA GLY A 54 -21.16 6.35 -8.00
C GLY A 54 -20.70 7.51 -8.88
N ASP A 55 -20.36 8.64 -8.27
CA ASP A 55 -19.87 9.82 -8.97
C ASP A 55 -18.54 9.56 -9.69
N TYR A 56 -17.60 8.85 -9.05
CA TYR A 56 -16.31 8.55 -9.67
C TYR A 56 -16.46 7.67 -10.91
N VAL A 57 -17.32 6.65 -10.83
CA VAL A 57 -17.60 5.75 -11.96
C VAL A 57 -18.34 6.49 -13.07
N ALA A 58 -19.31 7.34 -12.73
CA ALA A 58 -20.11 8.08 -13.70
C ALA A 58 -19.32 9.16 -14.46
N ASN A 59 -18.34 9.78 -13.80
CA ASN A 59 -17.63 10.96 -14.33
C ASN A 59 -16.18 10.71 -14.76
N ILE A 60 -15.70 9.46 -14.69
CA ILE A 60 -14.37 9.13 -15.24
C ILE A 60 -14.39 9.28 -16.76
N ARG A 61 -13.39 10.00 -17.29
CA ARG A 61 -13.21 10.20 -18.73
C ARG A 61 -12.56 8.99 -19.37
N SER A 62 -12.62 8.91 -20.70
CA SER A 62 -12.03 7.81 -21.48
C SER A 62 -10.51 7.70 -21.35
N ASP A 63 -9.83 8.76 -20.92
CA ASP A 63 -8.39 8.80 -20.66
C ASP A 63 -8.02 8.41 -19.21
N GLY A 64 -9.01 8.11 -18.36
CA GLY A 64 -8.81 7.77 -16.95
C GLY A 64 -8.75 8.96 -16.00
N THR A 65 -8.99 10.18 -16.48
CA THR A 65 -9.00 11.39 -15.64
C THR A 65 -10.39 11.74 -15.14
N TRP A 66 -10.44 12.66 -14.16
CA TRP A 66 -11.66 13.35 -13.77
C TRP A 66 -11.55 14.85 -14.04
N ALA A 67 -12.63 15.45 -14.51
CA ALA A 67 -12.66 16.85 -14.94
C ALA A 67 -12.35 17.87 -13.84
N ASP A 68 -12.68 17.51 -12.61
CA ASP A 68 -12.60 18.36 -11.43
C ASP A 68 -11.24 18.28 -10.72
N ILE A 69 -10.33 17.42 -11.18
CA ILE A 69 -8.99 17.29 -10.63
C ILE A 69 -8.00 18.11 -11.45
N ASN A 70 -7.19 18.91 -10.75
CA ASN A 70 -6.09 19.62 -11.36
C ASN A 70 -4.84 18.71 -11.43
N TYR A 71 -4.50 18.26 -12.64
CA TYR A 71 -3.35 17.40 -12.93
C TYR A 71 -2.05 18.17 -13.22
N SER A 72 -1.97 19.47 -12.91
CA SER A 72 -0.74 20.24 -13.08
C SER A 72 0.41 19.55 -12.32
N ALA A 73 1.49 19.24 -13.04
CA ALA A 73 2.70 18.62 -12.52
C ALA A 73 3.91 19.54 -12.79
N GLY A 74 5.08 19.19 -12.24
CA GLY A 74 6.30 19.97 -12.42
C GLY A 74 6.50 21.04 -11.36
N CYS A 75 7.53 21.87 -11.55
CA CYS A 75 7.87 22.94 -10.61
C CYS A 75 6.82 24.06 -10.48
N THR A 76 5.84 24.12 -11.38
CA THR A 76 4.69 25.02 -11.28
C THR A 76 3.52 24.39 -10.50
N ALA A 77 3.57 23.09 -10.23
CA ALA A 77 2.60 22.42 -9.39
C ALA A 77 2.79 22.80 -7.92
N ARG A 78 1.69 22.72 -7.16
CA ARG A 78 1.72 22.92 -5.72
C ARG A 78 2.43 21.73 -5.07
N ARG A 79 3.64 21.93 -4.53
CA ARG A 79 4.42 20.88 -3.86
C ARG A 79 3.70 20.31 -2.63
N SER A 80 3.09 21.19 -1.84
CA SER A 80 2.22 20.81 -0.72
C SER A 80 0.75 20.86 -1.14
N SER A 81 -0.03 19.89 -0.67
CA SER A 81 -1.44 19.74 -1.08
C SER A 81 -1.60 19.65 -2.61
N TRP A 82 -0.75 18.84 -3.24
CA TRP A 82 -0.75 18.65 -4.69
C TRP A 82 -2.12 18.09 -5.14
N PRO A 83 -2.89 18.84 -5.95
CA PRO A 83 -4.27 18.46 -6.26
C PRO A 83 -4.42 17.13 -7.01
N ALA A 84 -3.42 16.72 -7.80
CA ALA A 84 -3.48 15.44 -8.48
C ALA A 84 -3.52 14.24 -7.50
N GLY A 85 -3.08 14.44 -6.25
CA GLY A 85 -3.22 13.43 -5.18
C GLY A 85 -4.69 13.03 -4.91
N ASP A 86 -5.66 13.87 -5.28
CA ASP A 86 -7.09 13.51 -5.20
C ASP A 86 -7.42 12.33 -6.12
N HIS A 87 -6.72 12.19 -7.26
CA HIS A 87 -6.91 11.05 -8.16
C HIS A 87 -6.49 9.75 -7.49
N TRP A 88 -5.34 9.75 -6.79
CA TRP A 88 -4.90 8.60 -6.00
C TRP A 88 -5.87 8.27 -4.86
N THR A 89 -6.42 9.30 -4.23
CA THR A 89 -7.46 9.13 -3.19
C THR A 89 -8.71 8.46 -3.75
N ARG A 90 -9.15 8.81 -4.97
CA ARG A 90 -10.27 8.14 -5.65
C ARG A 90 -9.95 6.69 -5.96
N ILE A 91 -8.76 6.40 -6.50
CA ILE A 91 -8.30 5.01 -6.75
C ILE A 91 -8.37 4.18 -5.46
N LEU A 92 -7.86 4.70 -4.34
CA LEU A 92 -7.90 4.01 -3.05
C LEU A 92 -9.34 3.72 -2.62
N LYS A 93 -10.24 4.72 -2.67
CA LYS A 93 -11.66 4.56 -2.35
C LYS A 93 -12.35 3.53 -3.23
N MET A 94 -12.13 3.58 -4.55
CA MET A 94 -12.67 2.62 -5.51
C MET A 94 -12.15 1.20 -5.26
N ALA A 95 -10.87 1.05 -4.93
CA ALA A 95 -10.27 -0.25 -4.62
C ALA A 95 -10.87 -0.87 -3.36
N VAL A 96 -11.01 -0.11 -2.25
CA VAL A 96 -11.63 -0.66 -1.03
C VAL A 96 -13.12 -0.95 -1.21
N ALA A 97 -13.84 -0.13 -1.99
CA ALA A 97 -15.24 -0.39 -2.36
C ALA A 97 -15.34 -1.71 -3.15
N TYR A 98 -14.48 -1.91 -4.15
CA TYR A 98 -14.41 -3.14 -4.93
C TYR A 98 -14.10 -4.37 -4.07
N LYS A 99 -13.24 -4.22 -3.05
CA LYS A 99 -12.93 -5.27 -2.07
C LYS A 99 -14.09 -5.60 -1.11
N GLY A 100 -15.20 -4.85 -1.17
CA GLY A 100 -16.41 -5.14 -0.41
C GLY A 100 -16.57 -4.31 0.85
N LYS A 101 -15.89 -3.17 0.98
CA LYS A 101 -16.22 -2.15 2.01
C LYS A 101 -17.66 -1.65 1.83
N LEU A 102 -18.13 -1.62 0.59
CA LEU A 102 -19.50 -1.34 0.18
C LEU A 102 -20.05 -2.58 -0.55
N ALA A 103 -21.17 -3.11 -0.08
CA ALA A 103 -21.69 -4.39 -0.55
C ALA A 103 -22.17 -4.33 -2.01
N GLU A 104 -22.76 -3.19 -2.39
CA GLU A 104 -23.26 -2.89 -3.72
C GLU A 104 -22.15 -2.75 -4.78
N TYR A 105 -20.92 -2.47 -4.36
CA TYR A 105 -19.76 -2.33 -5.24
C TYR A 105 -18.79 -3.51 -5.24
N LYS A 106 -19.01 -4.49 -4.36
CA LYS A 106 -18.17 -5.68 -4.27
C LYS A 106 -18.13 -6.43 -5.60
N ASP A 107 -16.92 -6.65 -6.11
CA ASP A 107 -16.64 -7.41 -7.34
C ASP A 107 -17.39 -6.89 -8.59
N LYS A 108 -17.84 -5.63 -8.60
CA LYS A 108 -18.59 -5.06 -9.74
C LYS A 108 -17.68 -4.81 -10.94
N PRO A 109 -18.00 -5.36 -12.13
CA PRO A 109 -17.17 -5.17 -13.33
C PRO A 109 -17.03 -3.71 -13.76
N GLN A 110 -18.09 -2.92 -13.63
CA GLN A 110 -18.08 -1.49 -13.98
C GLN A 110 -17.08 -0.70 -13.12
N LEU A 111 -17.07 -0.95 -11.81
CA LEU A 111 -16.10 -0.35 -10.89
C LEU A 111 -14.67 -0.81 -11.20
N LEU A 112 -14.48 -2.09 -11.50
CA LEU A 112 -13.16 -2.62 -11.86
C LEU A 112 -12.62 -2.00 -13.15
N SER A 113 -13.48 -1.82 -14.16
CA SER A 113 -13.11 -1.18 -15.42
C SER A 113 -12.71 0.28 -15.20
N ALA A 114 -13.51 1.05 -14.44
CA ALA A 114 -13.18 2.43 -14.09
C ALA A 114 -11.87 2.52 -13.27
N LEU A 115 -11.68 1.63 -12.28
CA LEU A 115 -10.46 1.56 -11.48
C LEU A 115 -9.22 1.29 -12.33
N ARG A 116 -9.30 0.34 -13.26
CA ARG A 116 -8.19 0.04 -14.19
C ARG A 116 -7.86 1.21 -15.10
N LEU A 117 -8.88 1.93 -15.56
CA LEU A 117 -8.69 3.11 -16.41
C LEU A 117 -7.97 4.23 -15.64
N ALA A 118 -8.41 4.52 -14.41
CA ALA A 118 -7.77 5.49 -13.53
C ALA A 118 -6.32 5.11 -13.22
N MET A 119 -6.07 3.86 -12.81
CA MET A 119 -4.69 3.39 -12.57
C MET A 119 -3.83 3.47 -13.83
N GLY A 120 -4.39 3.17 -15.00
CA GLY A 120 -3.70 3.27 -16.29
C GLY A 120 -3.20 4.69 -16.57
N TYR A 121 -4.06 5.69 -16.33
CA TYR A 121 -3.66 7.10 -16.40
C TYR A 121 -2.54 7.43 -15.42
N TRP A 122 -2.70 7.05 -14.14
CA TRP A 122 -1.73 7.35 -13.10
C TRP A 122 -0.33 6.81 -13.42
N PHE A 123 -0.24 5.56 -13.87
CA PHE A 123 1.05 4.95 -14.23
C PHE A 123 1.64 5.52 -15.52
N THR A 124 0.80 5.90 -16.49
CA THR A 124 1.28 6.46 -17.78
C THR A 124 1.86 7.87 -17.61
N ASN A 125 1.34 8.65 -16.67
CA ASN A 125 1.78 10.02 -16.41
C ASN A 125 2.88 10.11 -15.35
N ASP A 126 3.42 8.94 -14.95
CA ASP A 126 4.64 8.76 -14.17
C ASP A 126 4.79 9.73 -12.98
N PHE A 127 3.75 9.81 -12.16
CA PHE A 127 3.80 10.56 -10.91
C PHE A 127 4.74 9.94 -9.85
N GLY A 128 5.53 8.92 -10.21
CA GLY A 128 6.40 8.14 -9.34
C GLY A 128 7.90 8.22 -9.68
N THR A 129 8.29 8.71 -10.85
CA THR A 129 9.72 8.76 -11.23
C THR A 129 10.47 9.91 -10.58
N ILE A 130 11.62 9.56 -10.01
CA ILE A 130 12.59 10.48 -9.41
C ILE A 130 13.35 11.20 -10.52
N GLY A 131 13.31 12.54 -10.54
CA GLY A 131 14.21 13.35 -11.37
C GLY A 131 13.69 13.69 -12.77
N ASP A 132 12.39 13.57 -13.02
CA ASP A 132 11.71 14.01 -14.25
C ASP A 132 11.37 15.51 -14.28
N ASN A 133 11.80 16.28 -13.27
CA ASN A 133 11.42 17.68 -13.01
C ASN A 133 9.96 17.88 -12.54
N SER A 134 9.28 16.83 -12.05
CA SER A 134 7.94 16.91 -11.42
C SER A 134 7.92 17.72 -10.11
N CYS A 135 9.09 17.97 -9.51
CA CYS A 135 9.29 18.76 -8.28
C CYS A 135 8.46 18.27 -7.08
N MET A 136 8.16 16.95 -7.04
CA MET A 136 7.56 16.24 -5.91
C MET A 136 8.62 15.86 -4.86
N ASP A 137 8.35 16.12 -3.58
CA ASP A 137 9.26 15.80 -2.48
C ASP A 137 9.29 14.28 -2.20
N ARG A 138 10.51 13.72 -2.23
CA ARG A 138 10.86 12.29 -2.12
C ARG A 138 10.24 11.53 -0.94
N GLU A 139 10.00 12.19 0.18
CA GLU A 139 9.87 11.52 1.47
C GLU A 139 8.45 11.01 1.79
N ILE A 140 7.42 11.47 1.07
CA ILE A 140 6.02 11.15 1.42
C ILE A 140 5.45 9.97 0.61
N MET A 141 5.87 9.75 -0.64
CA MET A 141 5.27 8.73 -1.51
C MET A 141 6.18 7.53 -1.87
N GLY A 142 7.51 7.66 -1.75
CA GLY A 142 8.45 6.64 -2.20
C GLY A 142 8.37 5.27 -1.51
N PRO A 143 8.30 5.16 -0.16
CA PRO A 143 8.33 3.87 0.50
C PRO A 143 6.96 3.19 0.66
N LYS A 144 5.87 3.82 0.20
CA LYS A 144 4.50 3.26 0.30
C LYS A 144 3.99 2.62 -0.99
N LEU A 145 4.75 2.69 -2.08
CA LEU A 145 4.26 2.41 -3.44
C LEU A 145 5.05 1.31 -4.19
N VAL A 146 5.88 0.55 -3.49
CA VAL A 146 6.45 -0.73 -4.00
C VAL A 146 6.05 -1.86 -3.08
#